data_AF-A0A6B8W894-F1
#
_entry.id   AF-A0A6B8W894-F1
#
_cell.length_a   1.000
_cell.length_b   1.000
_cell.length_c   1.000
_cell.angle_alpha   90.00
_cell.angle_beta   90.00
_cell.angle_gamma   90.00
#
_symmetry.space_group_name_H-M   'P 1'
#
loop_
_entity.id
_entity.type
_entity.pdbx_description
1 polymer ?
#
loop_
_entity_poly.entity_id
_entity_poly.type
_entity_poly.pdbx_seq_one_letter_code
_entity_poly.pdbx_strand_id
1 'polypeptide(L)'
;MIAQIRRVAQRATLFSQIRQEIFQEWLTEQLGDYNYFIDLDQQACSFNSKEHSPTGTTEILSEPFLLATIAVDPPTLRWGFAEAHESETGPNPAARGIRQFGLQQNLEAFSTPEFSHELTSKSSDPEELKAQLSALGDDLGQGAVEIFGPAILYSVVPTGTAGSCAVYLHSNFSQNPPGTEFGDVVTRLPRLLPDCDDIGWSLAGLSHLLGWRFEALPSPDTWLLVSEDAQLLQIGVEYDEQGQLNNIQLKS
;
A
#
# COMPACT_ATOMS: atom_id res chain seq x y z
N MET A 1 -14.59 6.78 5.46
CA MET A 1 -13.75 5.78 4.75
C MET A 1 -14.56 5.19 3.61
N ILE A 2 -13.98 4.97 2.43
CA ILE A 2 -14.75 4.50 1.26
C ILE A 2 -14.71 2.97 1.22
N ALA A 3 -15.80 2.32 1.63
CA ALA A 3 -15.85 0.88 1.91
C ALA A 3 -15.36 -0.02 0.75
N GLN A 4 -15.65 0.36 -0.50
CA GLN A 4 -15.15 -0.37 -1.69
C GLN A 4 -13.62 -0.32 -1.79
N ILE A 5 -13.01 0.85 -1.57
CA ILE A 5 -11.56 1.01 -1.58
C ILE A 5 -10.94 0.20 -0.44
N ARG A 6 -11.47 0.35 0.78
CA ARG A 6 -10.97 -0.39 1.95
C ARG A 6 -11.01 -1.90 1.74
N ARG A 7 -12.10 -2.44 1.17
CA ARG A 7 -12.21 -3.90 0.96
C ARG A 7 -11.16 -4.45 -0.01
N VAL A 8 -10.85 -3.71 -1.08
CA VAL A 8 -9.79 -4.09 -2.03
C VAL A 8 -8.42 -3.93 -1.37
N ALA A 9 -8.19 -2.81 -0.67
CA ALA A 9 -6.96 -2.54 0.07
C ALA A 9 -6.62 -3.64 1.08
N GLN A 10 -7.61 -4.07 1.88
CA GLN A 10 -7.47 -5.13 2.88
C GLN A 10 -6.92 -6.44 2.30
N ARG A 11 -7.18 -6.72 1.03
CA ARG A 11 -6.63 -7.91 0.38
C ARG A 11 -5.11 -7.84 0.23
N ALA A 12 -4.57 -6.65 -0.01
CA ALA A 12 -3.13 -6.44 -0.17
C ALA A 12 -2.43 -5.92 1.09
N THR A 13 -3.16 -5.53 2.16
CA THR A 13 -2.61 -4.83 3.33
C THR A 13 -1.36 -5.49 3.91
N LEU A 14 -1.41 -6.79 4.24
CA LEU A 14 -0.27 -7.49 4.83
C LEU A 14 0.94 -7.50 3.89
N PHE A 15 0.72 -7.81 2.60
CA PHE A 15 1.79 -7.83 1.61
C PHE A 15 2.41 -6.44 1.46
N SER A 16 1.58 -5.41 1.28
CA SER A 16 2.02 -4.05 1.09
C SER A 16 2.78 -3.51 2.29
N GLN A 17 2.32 -3.75 3.52
CA GLN A 17 3.03 -3.33 4.73
C GLN A 17 4.41 -3.99 4.84
N ILE A 18 4.49 -5.31 4.65
CA ILE A 18 5.77 -6.03 4.62
C ILE A 18 6.69 -5.46 3.53
N ARG A 19 6.14 -5.27 2.33
CA ARG A 19 6.88 -4.79 1.17
C ARG A 19 7.43 -3.38 1.35
N GLN A 20 6.64 -2.49 1.97
CA GLN A 20 7.04 -1.11 2.26
C GLN A 20 8.15 -1.05 3.30
N GLU A 21 8.10 -1.89 4.33
CA GLU A 21 9.17 -1.96 5.34
C GLU A 21 10.47 -2.48 4.75
N ILE A 22 10.41 -3.58 3.98
CA ILE A 22 11.56 -4.11 3.25
C ILE A 22 12.15 -3.04 2.33
N PHE A 23 11.29 -2.28 1.64
CA PHE A 23 11.73 -1.20 0.75
C PHE A 23 12.43 -0.07 1.52
N GLN A 24 11.88 0.34 2.67
CA GLN A 24 12.49 1.37 3.51
C GLN A 24 13.83 0.92 4.10
N GLU A 25 13.89 -0.32 4.63
CA GLU A 25 15.12 -0.93 5.13
C GLU A 25 16.19 -0.94 4.04
N TRP A 26 15.84 -1.41 2.83
CA TRP A 26 16.74 -1.43 1.69
C TRP A 26 17.21 -0.03 1.28
N LEU A 27 16.32 0.97 1.21
CA LEU A 27 16.73 2.34 0.90
C LEU A 27 17.73 2.88 1.94
N THR A 28 17.49 2.61 3.23
CA THR A 28 18.40 3.01 4.30
C THR A 28 19.73 2.28 4.23
N GLU A 29 19.75 0.99 3.90
CA GLU A 29 20.99 0.25 3.67
C GLU A 29 21.78 0.81 2.48
N GLN A 30 21.10 1.13 1.38
CA GLN A 30 21.73 1.63 0.16
C GLN A 30 22.22 3.06 0.30
N LEU A 31 21.40 3.96 0.86
CA LEU A 31 21.63 5.41 0.82
C LEU A 31 22.02 6.00 2.18
N GLY A 32 21.86 5.26 3.28
CA GLY A 32 21.92 5.82 4.63
C GLY A 32 20.73 6.76 4.86
N ASP A 33 21.00 7.95 5.39
CA ASP A 33 20.01 9.01 5.42
C ASP A 33 19.77 9.56 4.01
N TYR A 34 18.52 9.64 3.58
CA TYR A 34 18.17 10.12 2.24
C TYR A 34 17.05 11.18 2.24
N ASN A 35 16.97 11.92 1.15
CA ASN A 35 15.79 12.69 0.75
C ASN A 35 15.20 12.04 -0.49
N TYR A 36 13.92 12.32 -0.76
CA TYR A 36 13.32 11.99 -2.04
C TYR A 36 12.71 13.23 -2.70
N PHE A 37 12.67 13.22 -4.03
CA PHE A 37 12.06 14.27 -4.84
C PHE A 37 11.30 13.62 -6.00
N ILE A 38 10.12 14.16 -6.31
CA ILE A 38 9.28 13.72 -7.43
C ILE A 38 9.18 14.89 -8.41
N ASP A 39 9.67 14.68 -9.62
CA ASP A 39 9.53 15.56 -10.78
C ASP A 39 8.48 14.95 -11.72
N LEU A 40 7.29 15.56 -11.77
CA LEU A 40 6.20 15.08 -12.64
C LEU A 40 6.43 15.44 -14.10
N ASP A 41 7.13 16.53 -14.40
CA ASP A 41 7.42 16.95 -15.77
C ASP A 41 8.40 15.97 -16.43
N GLN A 42 9.36 15.46 -15.64
CA GLN A 42 10.34 14.47 -16.09
C GLN A 42 9.92 13.02 -15.82
N GLN A 43 8.77 12.80 -15.16
CA GLN A 43 8.31 11.48 -14.72
C GLN A 43 9.40 10.71 -13.98
N ALA A 44 10.08 11.40 -13.05
CA ALA A 44 11.21 10.87 -12.31
C ALA A 44 11.05 11.09 -10.81
N CYS A 45 11.32 10.06 -10.04
CA CYS A 45 11.43 10.13 -8.59
C CYS A 45 12.85 9.71 -8.21
N SER A 46 13.58 10.60 -7.54
CA SER A 46 14.95 10.36 -7.10
C SER A 46 15.02 10.24 -5.58
N PHE A 47 15.68 9.18 -5.11
CA PHE A 47 16.06 8.98 -3.71
C PHE A 47 17.55 9.27 -3.62
N ASN A 48 17.92 10.33 -2.91
CA ASN A 48 19.27 10.86 -2.87
C ASN A 48 19.83 10.77 -1.46
N SER A 49 21.02 10.18 -1.33
CA SER A 49 21.75 10.18 -0.05
C SER A 49 22.04 11.63 0.39
N LYS A 50 21.84 11.92 1.68
CA LYS A 50 22.19 13.21 2.30
C LYS A 50 23.67 13.32 2.61
N GLU A 51 24.31 12.19 2.91
CA GLU A 51 25.68 12.11 3.38
C GLU A 51 26.44 10.97 2.68
N HIS A 52 27.32 10.28 3.40
CA HIS A 52 28.05 9.14 2.87
C HIS A 52 27.15 7.90 2.86
N SER A 53 26.81 7.41 1.67
CA SER A 53 26.13 6.13 1.51
C SER A 53 27.00 4.98 2.04
N PRO A 54 26.42 4.05 2.82
CA PRO A 54 27.13 2.85 3.29
C PRO A 54 27.67 1.97 2.15
N THR A 55 27.01 1.99 0.99
CA THR A 55 27.34 1.14 -0.18
C THR A 55 28.07 1.90 -1.29
N GLY A 56 28.20 3.22 -1.17
CA GLY A 56 28.66 4.11 -2.24
C GLY A 56 27.58 4.50 -3.25
N THR A 57 26.35 3.99 -3.12
CA THR A 57 25.19 4.41 -3.93
C THR A 57 24.73 5.80 -3.52
N THR A 58 24.83 6.78 -4.41
CA THR A 58 24.40 8.16 -4.11
C THR A 58 22.96 8.45 -4.48
N GLU A 59 22.40 7.71 -5.44
CA GLU A 59 21.07 7.95 -5.99
C GLU A 59 20.40 6.64 -6.43
N ILE A 60 19.10 6.53 -6.18
CA ILE A 60 18.20 5.52 -6.75
C ILE A 60 17.06 6.27 -7.45
N LEU A 61 16.78 5.91 -8.70
CA LEU A 61 15.70 6.51 -9.50
C LEU A 61 14.54 5.54 -9.61
N SER A 62 13.34 6.08 -9.80
CA SER A 62 12.13 5.34 -10.20
C SER A 62 11.26 6.22 -11.08
N GLU A 63 10.33 5.62 -11.81
CA GLU A 63 9.28 6.32 -12.55
C GLU A 63 8.01 6.37 -11.70
N PRO A 64 7.60 7.56 -11.20
CA PRO A 64 6.38 7.76 -10.46
C PRO A 64 5.19 7.98 -11.41
N PHE A 65 4.04 7.37 -11.08
CA PHE A 65 2.76 7.64 -11.71
C PHE A 65 1.77 8.13 -10.66
N LEU A 66 1.12 9.27 -10.91
CA LEU A 66 0.06 9.75 -10.03
C LEU A 66 -1.11 8.77 -10.06
N LEU A 67 -1.42 8.16 -8.92
CA LEU A 67 -2.58 7.30 -8.75
C LEU A 67 -3.82 8.13 -8.44
N ALA A 68 -3.73 8.99 -7.44
CA ALA A 68 -4.82 9.84 -6.97
C ALA A 68 -4.31 10.99 -6.10
N THR A 69 -5.15 12.00 -5.93
CA THR A 69 -4.99 13.09 -4.96
C THR A 69 -6.16 13.08 -3.99
N ILE A 70 -5.88 13.32 -2.71
CA ILE A 70 -6.86 13.44 -1.63
C ILE A 70 -6.74 14.86 -1.06
N ALA A 71 -7.82 15.64 -1.16
CA ALA A 71 -7.87 17.02 -0.69
C ALA A 71 -8.72 17.14 0.58
N VAL A 72 -8.28 17.98 1.52
CA VAL A 72 -9.03 18.26 2.76
C VAL A 72 -10.22 19.21 2.52
N ASP A 73 -10.04 20.22 1.68
CA ASP A 73 -11.04 21.24 1.40
C ASP A 73 -10.97 21.70 -0.08
N PRO A 74 -12.00 21.42 -0.91
CA PRO A 74 -13.14 20.56 -0.59
C PRO A 74 -12.69 19.11 -0.32
N PRO A 75 -13.42 18.33 0.51
CA PRO A 75 -13.04 16.97 0.89
C PRO A 75 -13.30 16.01 -0.28
N THR A 76 -12.31 15.89 -1.17
CA THR A 76 -12.43 15.18 -2.44
C THR A 76 -11.28 14.22 -2.66
N LEU A 77 -11.60 13.02 -3.14
CA LEU A 77 -10.65 12.11 -3.76
C LEU A 77 -10.80 12.23 -5.26
N ARG A 78 -9.68 12.45 -5.95
CA ARG A 78 -9.62 12.53 -7.41
C ARG A 78 -8.58 11.55 -7.93
N TRP A 79 -9.00 10.63 -8.81
CA TRP A 79 -8.09 9.70 -9.46
C TRP A 79 -7.23 10.39 -10.52
N GLY A 80 -6.04 9.86 -10.76
CA GLY A 80 -5.12 10.37 -11.79
C GLY A 80 -5.65 10.34 -13.22
N PHE A 81 -6.77 9.66 -13.49
CA PHE A 81 -7.45 9.65 -14.80
C PHE A 81 -8.55 10.72 -14.92
N ALA A 82 -8.78 11.51 -13.87
CA ALA A 82 -9.71 12.63 -13.94
C ALA A 82 -9.20 13.69 -14.90
N GLU A 83 -10.11 14.38 -15.59
CA GLU A 83 -9.80 15.42 -16.59
C GLU A 83 -8.84 16.49 -16.03
N ALA A 84 -9.03 16.88 -14.77
CA ALA A 84 -8.17 17.86 -14.10
C ALA A 84 -6.68 17.44 -14.01
N HIS A 85 -6.38 16.16 -14.16
CA HIS A 85 -5.02 15.61 -14.13
C HIS A 85 -4.50 15.23 -15.53
N GLU A 86 -5.28 15.42 -16.59
CA GLU A 86 -4.88 15.03 -17.96
C GLU A 86 -3.62 15.78 -18.44
N SER A 87 -3.47 17.06 -18.08
CA SER A 87 -2.28 17.86 -18.42
C SER A 87 -1.03 17.47 -17.63
N GLU A 88 -1.19 16.95 -16.41
CA GLU A 88 -0.09 16.63 -15.50
C GLU A 88 0.37 15.17 -15.63
N THR A 89 -0.52 14.28 -16.06
CA THR A 89 -0.25 12.84 -16.07
C THR A 89 -0.19 12.23 -17.46
N GLY A 90 -0.60 12.97 -18.49
CA GLY A 90 -0.69 12.45 -19.85
C GLY A 90 -1.53 11.17 -19.93
N PRO A 91 -1.25 10.25 -20.87
CA PRO A 91 -1.94 8.97 -20.96
C PRO A 91 -1.48 7.99 -19.86
N ASN A 92 -1.74 8.30 -18.59
CA ASN A 92 -1.32 7.51 -17.43
C ASN A 92 -1.89 6.07 -17.50
N PRO A 93 -1.04 5.04 -17.71
CA PRO A 93 -1.48 3.66 -17.86
C PRO A 93 -2.03 3.09 -16.54
N ALA A 94 -1.47 3.48 -15.39
CA ALA A 94 -1.93 3.03 -14.09
C ALA A 94 -3.34 3.55 -13.79
N ALA A 95 -3.57 4.85 -13.98
CA ALA A 95 -4.89 5.43 -13.72
C ALA A 95 -5.98 4.82 -14.64
N ARG A 96 -5.65 4.52 -15.90
CA ARG A 96 -6.56 3.78 -16.80
C ARG A 96 -6.83 2.35 -16.33
N GLY A 97 -5.80 1.67 -15.81
CA GLY A 97 -5.94 0.32 -15.24
C GLY A 97 -6.88 0.28 -14.05
N ILE A 98 -6.81 1.26 -13.14
CA ILE A 98 -7.76 1.42 -12.03
C ILE A 98 -9.19 1.54 -12.53
N ARG A 99 -9.43 2.44 -13.49
CA ARG A 99 -10.77 2.64 -14.05
C ARG A 99 -11.31 1.37 -14.71
N GLN A 100 -10.47 0.66 -15.46
CA GLN A 100 -10.85 -0.60 -16.09
C GLN A 100 -11.20 -1.67 -15.06
N PHE A 101 -10.40 -1.80 -13.99
CA PHE A 101 -10.69 -2.71 -12.89
C PHE A 101 -12.05 -2.39 -12.24
N GLY A 102 -12.30 -1.11 -11.92
CA GLY A 102 -13.58 -0.67 -11.37
C GLY A 102 -14.79 -1.05 -12.23
N LEU A 103 -14.69 -0.85 -13.54
CA LEU A 103 -15.73 -1.23 -14.49
C LEU A 103 -15.93 -2.75 -14.56
N GLN A 104 -14.85 -3.54 -14.53
CA GLN A 104 -14.92 -5.00 -14.59
C GLN A 104 -15.51 -5.61 -13.32
N GLN A 105 -15.21 -5.04 -12.16
CA GLN A 105 -15.66 -5.53 -10.85
C GLN A 105 -16.98 -4.87 -10.39
N ASN A 106 -17.56 -3.95 -11.16
CA ASN A 106 -18.71 -3.12 -10.77
C ASN A 106 -18.48 -2.34 -9.47
N LEU A 107 -17.27 -1.78 -9.31
CA LEU A 107 -16.88 -0.96 -8.16
C LEU A 107 -16.84 0.52 -8.56
N GLU A 108 -17.92 1.24 -8.26
CA GLU A 108 -18.10 2.64 -8.62
C GLU A 108 -16.93 3.52 -8.17
N ALA A 109 -16.44 3.34 -6.93
CA ALA A 109 -15.34 4.12 -6.36
C ALA A 109 -14.04 4.08 -7.17
N PHE A 110 -13.82 3.05 -8.00
CA PHE A 110 -12.64 2.93 -8.86
C PHE A 110 -12.89 3.42 -10.29
N SER A 111 -14.14 3.66 -10.68
CA SER A 111 -14.53 4.06 -12.05
C SER A 111 -14.97 5.53 -12.16
N THR A 112 -15.40 6.12 -11.04
CA THR A 112 -15.81 7.52 -10.92
C THR A 112 -14.57 8.42 -10.77
N PRO A 113 -14.33 9.41 -11.64
CA PRO A 113 -13.10 10.21 -11.63
C PRO A 113 -12.83 10.98 -10.34
N GLU A 114 -13.89 11.51 -9.73
CA GLU A 114 -13.82 12.31 -8.51
C GLU A 114 -15.06 12.06 -7.66
N PHE A 115 -14.89 11.95 -6.35
CA PHE A 115 -16.00 11.88 -5.41
C PHE A 115 -15.60 12.43 -4.04
N SER A 116 -16.61 12.84 -3.28
CA SER A 116 -16.40 13.41 -1.94
C SER A 116 -16.11 12.34 -0.89
N HIS A 117 -15.36 12.71 0.14
CA HIS A 117 -15.19 11.92 1.35
C HIS A 117 -15.63 12.69 2.60
N GLU A 118 -15.78 11.96 3.70
CA GLU A 118 -16.29 12.52 4.97
C GLU A 118 -15.20 13.11 5.86
N LEU A 119 -13.92 12.89 5.53
CA LEU A 119 -12.79 13.42 6.27
C LEU A 119 -12.70 14.93 6.06
N THR A 120 -13.11 15.72 7.05
CA THR A 120 -13.12 17.19 6.96
C THR A 120 -12.39 17.84 8.13
N SER A 121 -11.84 19.04 7.89
CA SER A 121 -11.19 19.86 8.92
C SER A 121 -12.13 20.39 10.01
N LYS A 122 -13.46 20.28 9.82
CA LYS A 122 -14.45 20.84 10.75
C LYS A 122 -14.82 19.90 11.90
N SER A 123 -14.48 18.61 11.80
CA SER A 123 -14.95 17.56 12.71
C SER A 123 -13.85 16.84 13.48
N SER A 124 -12.57 17.09 13.15
CA SER A 124 -11.46 16.24 13.59
C SER A 124 -10.29 17.06 14.12
N ASP A 125 -9.56 16.49 15.07
CA ASP A 125 -8.24 17.01 15.47
C ASP A 125 -7.30 17.04 14.24
N PRO A 126 -6.48 18.10 14.03
CA PRO A 126 -5.63 18.19 12.84
C PRO A 126 -4.64 17.03 12.66
N GLU A 127 -4.09 16.47 13.74
CA GLU A 127 -3.18 15.32 13.64
C GLU A 127 -3.95 14.03 13.37
N GLU A 128 -5.11 13.84 14.01
CA GLU A 128 -6.02 12.75 13.68
C GLU A 128 -6.47 12.79 12.21
N LEU A 129 -6.81 13.97 11.70
CA LEU A 129 -7.22 14.16 10.30
C LEU A 129 -6.08 13.79 9.33
N LYS A 130 -4.85 14.24 9.61
CA LYS A 130 -3.67 13.86 8.82
C LYS A 130 -3.47 12.35 8.82
N ALA A 131 -3.59 11.70 9.98
CA ALA A 131 -3.47 10.25 10.09
C ALA A 131 -4.56 9.52 9.29
N GLN A 132 -5.81 9.98 9.36
CA GLN A 132 -6.93 9.40 8.60
C GLN A 132 -6.78 9.59 7.08
N LEU A 133 -6.28 10.74 6.63
CA LEU A 133 -6.00 11.00 5.22
C LEU A 133 -4.81 10.19 4.71
N SER A 134 -3.76 10.04 5.53
CA SER A 134 -2.64 9.14 5.23
C SER A 134 -3.11 7.70 5.10
N ALA A 135 -3.94 7.22 6.04
CA ALA A 135 -4.51 5.88 6.01
C ALA A 135 -5.39 5.65 4.76
N LEU A 136 -6.15 6.66 4.33
CA LEU A 136 -6.87 6.59 3.06
C LEU A 136 -5.91 6.53 1.86
N GLY A 137 -4.80 7.27 1.91
CA GLY A 137 -3.73 7.16 0.91
C GLY A 137 -3.11 5.76 0.86
N ASP A 138 -2.89 5.15 2.02
CA ASP A 138 -2.43 3.76 2.13
C ASP A 138 -3.46 2.78 1.56
N ASP A 139 -4.75 2.96 1.84
CA ASP A 139 -5.80 2.11 1.25
C ASP A 139 -5.76 2.17 -0.29
N LEU A 140 -5.52 3.35 -0.87
CA LEU A 140 -5.40 3.50 -2.32
C LEU A 140 -4.15 2.79 -2.87
N GLY A 141 -3.00 2.98 -2.22
CA GLY A 141 -1.75 2.33 -2.60
C GLY A 141 -1.83 0.81 -2.52
N GLN A 142 -2.38 0.28 -1.43
CA GLN A 142 -2.61 -1.15 -1.23
C GLN A 142 -3.60 -1.70 -2.26
N GLY A 143 -4.69 -0.99 -2.52
CA GLY A 143 -5.63 -1.37 -3.57
C GLY A 143 -4.98 -1.44 -4.94
N ALA A 144 -4.05 -0.53 -5.25
CA ALA A 144 -3.28 -0.59 -6.49
C ALA A 144 -2.33 -1.79 -6.54
N VAL A 145 -1.74 -2.21 -5.42
CA VAL A 145 -0.91 -3.43 -5.35
C VAL A 145 -1.75 -4.69 -5.64
N GLU A 146 -2.98 -4.78 -5.14
CA GLU A 146 -3.90 -5.87 -5.53
C GLU A 146 -4.20 -5.87 -7.04
N ILE A 147 -4.39 -4.68 -7.63
CA ILE A 147 -4.81 -4.54 -9.04
C ILE A 147 -3.66 -4.80 -10.01
N PHE A 148 -2.47 -4.31 -9.71
CA PHE A 148 -1.31 -4.34 -10.61
C PHE A 148 -0.28 -5.42 -10.25
N GLY A 149 -0.37 -5.98 -9.05
CA GLY A 149 0.49 -7.07 -8.58
C GLY A 149 1.72 -6.63 -7.77
N PRO A 150 2.54 -7.60 -7.35
CA PRO A 150 3.55 -7.44 -6.30
C PRO A 150 4.77 -6.60 -6.70
N ALA A 151 4.92 -6.27 -7.99
CA ALA A 151 6.02 -5.46 -8.49
C ALA A 151 5.85 -3.95 -8.20
N ILE A 152 4.64 -3.52 -7.84
CA ILE A 152 4.34 -2.12 -7.57
C ILE A 152 4.69 -1.75 -6.14
N LEU A 153 5.40 -0.62 -6.01
CA LEU A 153 5.55 0.13 -4.77
C LEU A 153 4.73 1.41 -4.86
N TYR A 154 4.36 1.98 -3.72
CA TYR A 154 3.63 3.24 -3.69
C TYR A 154 4.20 4.20 -2.65
N SER A 155 3.90 5.48 -2.77
CA SER A 155 4.15 6.48 -1.73
C SER A 155 2.94 7.36 -1.50
N VAL A 156 2.73 7.75 -0.24
CA VAL A 156 1.74 8.75 0.14
C VAL A 156 2.50 10.02 0.49
N VAL A 157 2.38 11.03 -0.37
CA VAL A 157 3.17 12.26 -0.30
C VAL A 157 2.26 13.39 0.16
N PRO A 158 2.53 14.05 1.30
CA PRO A 158 1.77 15.21 1.74
C PRO A 158 1.81 16.33 0.70
N THR A 159 0.66 16.95 0.44
CA THR A 159 0.51 18.11 -0.44
C THR A 159 0.05 19.30 0.41
N GLY A 160 0.99 20.18 0.75
CA GLY A 160 0.73 21.29 1.66
C GLY A 160 0.66 20.88 3.14
N THR A 161 0.04 21.73 3.97
CA THR A 161 0.12 21.63 5.45
C THR A 161 -1.16 21.12 6.11
N ALA A 162 -2.28 21.08 5.38
CA ALA A 162 -3.61 20.76 5.92
C ALA A 162 -3.92 19.25 5.97
N GLY A 163 -3.02 18.39 5.51
CA GLY A 163 -3.19 16.93 5.50
C GLY A 163 -3.60 16.34 4.14
N SER A 164 -3.84 17.16 3.11
CA SER A 164 -4.00 16.69 1.74
C SER A 164 -2.78 15.87 1.32
N CYS A 165 -2.96 14.87 0.47
CA CYS A 165 -1.86 14.03 -0.01
C CYS A 165 -2.07 13.59 -1.46
N ALA A 166 -0.98 13.19 -2.10
CA ALA A 166 -0.97 12.54 -3.40
C ALA A 166 -0.41 11.13 -3.23
N VAL A 167 -1.00 10.18 -3.95
CA VAL A 167 -0.53 8.80 -3.96
C VAL A 167 0.15 8.54 -5.29
N TYR A 168 1.40 8.09 -5.24
CA TYR A 168 2.19 7.74 -6.42
C TYR A 168 2.48 6.25 -6.45
N LEU A 169 2.46 5.65 -7.63
CA LEU A 169 3.00 4.32 -7.88
C LEU A 169 4.40 4.44 -8.47
N HIS A 170 5.32 3.60 -8.03
CA HIS A 170 6.69 3.59 -8.49
C HIS A 170 6.97 2.34 -9.31
N SER A 171 7.63 2.52 -10.44
CA SER A 171 8.12 1.44 -11.29
C SER A 171 9.51 1.76 -11.85
N ASN A 172 10.09 0.84 -12.63
CA ASN A 172 11.32 1.07 -13.39
C ASN A 172 12.47 1.64 -12.53
N PHE A 173 12.70 1.03 -11.37
CA PHE A 173 13.78 1.48 -10.50
C PHE A 173 15.14 1.29 -11.15
N SER A 174 16.06 2.25 -10.98
CA SER A 174 17.44 2.11 -11.46
C SER A 174 18.21 0.97 -10.78
N GLN A 175 17.76 0.59 -9.58
CA GLN A 175 18.18 -0.60 -8.85
C GLN A 175 16.95 -1.29 -8.29
N ASN A 176 16.83 -2.59 -8.50
CA ASN A 176 15.65 -3.33 -8.08
C ASN A 176 15.61 -3.49 -6.55
N PRO A 177 14.52 -3.07 -5.89
CA PRO A 177 14.35 -3.35 -4.47
C PRO A 177 14.19 -4.86 -4.24
N PRO A 178 14.68 -5.40 -3.11
CA PRO A 178 14.58 -6.82 -2.78
C PRO A 178 13.12 -7.27 -2.76
N GLY A 179 12.86 -8.53 -3.12
CA GLY A 179 11.53 -9.13 -3.03
C GLY A 179 11.10 -9.39 -1.58
N THR A 180 9.96 -10.05 -1.40
CA THR A 180 9.49 -10.50 -0.08
C THR A 180 9.75 -12.00 0.05
N GLU A 181 10.54 -12.37 1.07
CA GLU A 181 10.88 -13.77 1.34
C GLU A 181 10.03 -14.37 2.46
N PHE A 182 10.09 -15.70 2.61
CA PHE A 182 9.34 -16.39 3.67
C PHE A 182 9.71 -15.91 5.07
N GLY A 183 11.00 -15.67 5.32
CA GLY A 183 11.49 -15.16 6.60
C GLY A 183 10.93 -13.78 6.95
N ASP A 184 10.70 -12.93 5.94
CA ASP A 184 10.11 -11.61 6.13
C ASP A 184 8.68 -11.70 6.64
N VAL A 185 7.90 -12.61 6.04
CA VAL A 185 6.51 -12.86 6.43
C VAL A 185 6.47 -13.36 7.87
N VAL A 186 7.22 -14.42 8.20
CA VAL A 186 7.24 -14.99 9.56
C VAL A 186 7.59 -13.94 10.62
N THR A 187 8.55 -13.06 10.32
CA THR A 187 9.05 -12.07 11.27
C THR A 187 8.06 -10.92 11.51
N ARG A 188 7.33 -10.50 10.47
CA ARG A 188 6.51 -9.27 10.51
C ARG A 188 5.04 -9.53 10.81
N LEU A 189 4.52 -10.69 10.42
CA LEU A 189 3.08 -11.01 10.52
C LEU A 189 2.49 -10.80 11.93
N PRO A 190 3.13 -11.22 13.05
CA PRO A 190 2.53 -11.07 14.39
C PRO A 190 2.14 -9.64 14.76
N ARG A 191 2.91 -8.65 14.31
CA ARG A 191 2.63 -7.24 14.64
C ARG A 191 1.72 -6.54 13.64
N LEU A 192 1.51 -7.13 12.46
CA LEU A 192 0.65 -6.55 11.41
C LEU A 192 -0.78 -7.11 11.45
N LEU A 193 -0.96 -8.35 11.95
CA LEU A 193 -2.28 -8.96 12.09
C LEU A 193 -3.30 -8.15 12.92
N PRO A 194 -2.93 -7.46 14.02
CA PRO A 194 -3.88 -6.64 14.78
C PRO A 194 -4.53 -5.50 13.98
N ASP A 195 -3.89 -5.03 12.91
CA ASP A 195 -4.36 -3.90 12.09
C ASP A 195 -5.26 -4.35 10.92
N CYS A 196 -5.52 -5.66 10.80
CA CYS A 196 -6.38 -6.22 9.77
C CYS A 196 -7.85 -6.21 10.20
N ASP A 197 -8.74 -5.70 9.34
CA ASP A 197 -10.18 -5.76 9.56
C ASP A 197 -10.70 -7.21 9.43
N ASP A 198 -10.07 -7.99 8.54
CA ASP A 198 -10.41 -9.37 8.20
C ASP A 198 -9.12 -10.15 7.93
N ILE A 199 -8.58 -10.79 8.96
CA ILE A 199 -7.30 -11.51 8.91
C ILE A 199 -7.29 -12.58 7.82
N GLY A 200 -8.36 -13.38 7.70
CA GLY A 200 -8.44 -14.43 6.70
C GLY A 200 -8.40 -13.89 5.27
N TRP A 201 -9.07 -12.76 5.01
CA TRP A 201 -9.02 -12.07 3.72
C TRP A 201 -7.63 -11.51 3.40
N SER A 202 -6.98 -10.87 4.36
CA SER A 202 -5.64 -10.32 4.18
C SER A 202 -4.58 -11.42 3.98
N LEU A 203 -4.70 -12.55 4.68
CA LEU A 203 -3.82 -13.71 4.51
C LEU A 203 -4.00 -14.41 3.15
N ALA A 204 -5.24 -14.52 2.69
CA ALA A 204 -5.53 -15.04 1.36
C ALA A 204 -4.91 -14.16 0.26
N GLY A 205 -5.01 -12.83 0.40
CA GLY A 205 -4.40 -11.89 -0.54
C GLY A 205 -2.87 -11.82 -0.45
N LEU A 206 -2.29 -11.89 0.76
CA LEU A 206 -0.84 -12.07 0.95
C LEU A 206 -0.33 -13.29 0.18
N SER A 207 -1.02 -14.43 0.34
CA SER A 207 -0.65 -15.66 -0.36
C SER A 207 -0.78 -15.53 -1.86
N HIS A 208 -1.86 -14.90 -2.34
CA HIS A 208 -2.09 -14.63 -3.75
C HIS A 208 -0.95 -13.80 -4.36
N LEU A 209 -0.55 -12.71 -3.71
CA LEU A 209 0.49 -11.80 -4.20
C LEU A 209 1.89 -12.41 -4.16
N LEU A 210 2.13 -13.37 -3.25
CA LEU A 210 3.39 -14.12 -3.18
C LEU A 210 3.42 -15.38 -4.06
N GLY A 211 2.32 -15.73 -4.74
CA GLY A 211 2.21 -17.00 -5.48
C GLY A 211 2.10 -18.23 -4.57
N TRP A 212 1.83 -18.03 -3.28
CA TRP A 212 1.72 -19.09 -2.28
C TRP A 212 0.32 -19.70 -2.26
N ARG A 213 0.23 -20.91 -1.68
CA ARG A 213 -1.07 -21.55 -1.44
C ARG A 213 -1.61 -21.15 -0.07
N PHE A 214 -2.89 -20.80 -0.04
CA PHE A 214 -3.66 -20.49 1.17
C PHE A 214 -4.69 -21.60 1.44
N GLU A 215 -4.81 -22.03 2.69
CA GLU A 215 -5.82 -22.97 3.15
C GLU A 215 -6.38 -22.54 4.51
N ALA A 216 -7.70 -22.40 4.61
CA ALA A 216 -8.38 -22.27 5.90
C ALA A 216 -8.49 -23.66 6.54
N LEU A 217 -7.99 -23.80 7.77
CA LEU A 217 -7.98 -25.09 8.46
C LEU A 217 -9.34 -25.35 9.15
N PRO A 218 -9.65 -26.60 9.54
CA PRO A 218 -10.92 -26.93 10.20
C PRO A 218 -11.13 -26.24 11.56
N SER A 219 -10.04 -25.82 12.21
CA SER A 219 -10.13 -25.02 13.43
C SER A 219 -10.49 -23.59 13.05
N PRO A 220 -11.47 -22.96 13.74
CA PRO A 220 -11.76 -21.53 13.56
C PRO A 220 -10.49 -20.70 13.68
N ASP A 221 -10.44 -19.62 12.90
CA ASP A 221 -9.39 -18.60 12.96
C ASP A 221 -7.97 -19.18 12.85
N THR A 222 -7.86 -20.25 12.06
CA THR A 222 -6.60 -20.94 11.80
C THR A 222 -6.41 -21.13 10.29
N TRP A 223 -5.23 -20.77 9.80
CA TRP A 223 -4.88 -20.81 8.39
C TRP A 223 -3.50 -21.45 8.18
N LEU A 224 -3.29 -21.97 6.98
CA LEU A 224 -2.01 -22.50 6.51
C LEU A 224 -1.60 -21.77 5.24
N LEU A 225 -0.38 -21.22 5.25
CA LEU A 225 0.29 -20.72 4.06
C LEU A 225 1.37 -21.72 3.65
N VAL A 226 1.49 -21.97 2.34
CA VAL A 226 2.53 -22.84 1.77
C VAL A 226 3.28 -22.07 0.69
N SER A 227 4.58 -21.84 0.91
CA SER A 227 5.43 -21.18 -0.07
C SER A 227 5.68 -22.06 -1.30
N GLU A 228 6.19 -21.47 -2.38
CA GLU A 228 6.58 -22.22 -3.59
C GLU A 228 7.64 -23.30 -3.27
N ASP A 229 8.53 -23.04 -2.32
CA ASP A 229 9.55 -23.98 -1.82
C ASP A 229 9.01 -24.98 -0.78
N ALA A 230 7.68 -25.11 -0.66
CA ALA A 230 6.97 -25.98 0.27
C ALA A 230 7.27 -25.71 1.77
N GLN A 231 7.71 -24.50 2.12
CA GLN A 231 7.75 -24.07 3.52
C GLN A 231 6.33 -23.80 4.01
N LEU A 232 6.05 -24.18 5.24
CA LEU A 232 4.71 -24.13 5.83
C LEU A 232 4.69 -23.04 6.91
N LEU A 233 3.65 -22.22 6.91
CA LEU A 233 3.36 -21.31 8.01
C LEU A 233 1.92 -21.51 8.45
N GLN A 234 1.74 -22.15 9.61
CA GLN A 234 0.44 -22.25 10.26
C GLN A 234 0.24 -21.05 11.18
N ILE A 235 -0.92 -20.42 11.05
CA ILE A 235 -1.30 -19.20 11.77
C ILE A 235 -2.58 -19.54 12.52
N GLY A 236 -2.61 -19.33 13.82
CA GLY A 236 -3.82 -19.39 14.64
C GLY A 236 -3.98 -18.09 15.41
N VAL A 237 -5.20 -17.57 15.50
CA VAL A 237 -5.50 -16.39 16.31
C VAL A 237 -6.63 -16.65 17.28
N GLU A 238 -6.60 -15.97 18.41
CA GLU A 238 -7.66 -16.04 19.41
C GLU A 238 -8.15 -14.62 19.74
N TYR A 239 -9.44 -14.51 19.98
CA TYR A 239 -10.11 -13.26 20.34
C TYR A 239 -10.55 -13.30 21.79
N ASP A 240 -10.54 -12.16 22.47
CA ASP A 240 -11.13 -12.02 23.79
C ASP A 240 -12.66 -11.91 23.73
N GLU A 241 -13.30 -11.77 24.91
CA GLU A 241 -14.75 -11.64 25.02
C GLU A 241 -15.31 -10.37 24.35
N GLN A 242 -14.46 -9.39 24.06
CA GLN A 242 -14.82 -8.14 23.38
C GLN A 242 -14.60 -8.23 21.86
N GLY A 243 -14.14 -9.37 21.36
CA GLY A 243 -13.81 -9.59 19.95
C GLY A 243 -12.47 -8.95 19.54
N GLN A 244 -11.62 -8.57 20.49
CA GLN A 244 -10.29 -8.05 20.21
C GLN A 244 -9.29 -9.19 20.11
N LEU A 245 -8.37 -9.09 19.15
CA LEU A 245 -7.29 -10.06 18.98
C LEU A 245 -6.41 -10.07 20.25
N ASN A 246 -6.32 -11.23 20.92
CA ASN A 246 -5.60 -11.37 22.19
C ASN A 246 -4.36 -12.25 22.11
N ASN A 247 -4.29 -13.14 21.11
CA ASN A 247 -3.22 -14.12 20.97
C ASN A 247 -3.02 -14.46 19.51
N ILE A 248 -1.75 -14.64 19.13
CA ILE A 248 -1.33 -15.02 17.78
C ILE A 248 -0.31 -16.15 17.94
N GLN A 249 -0.58 -17.28 17.29
CA GLN A 249 0.28 -18.44 17.27
C GLN A 249 0.80 -18.66 15.86
N LEU A 250 2.12 -18.56 15.69
CA LEU A 250 2.80 -18.91 14.44
C LEU A 250 3.60 -20.19 14.61
N LYS A 251 3.49 -21.09 13.64
CA LYS A 251 4.29 -22.30 13.54
C LYS A 251 4.81 -22.46 12.12
N SER A 252 6.13 -22.26 11.97
CA SER A 252 6.88 -22.45 10.72
C SER A 252 7.84 -23.64 10.76
#